data_AF-A0A967C877-F1
#
_entry.id   AF-A0A967C877-F1
#
_cell.length_a   1.000
_cell.length_b   1.000
_cell.length_c   1.000
_cell.angle_alpha   90.00
_cell.angle_beta   90.00
_cell.angle_gamma   90.00
#
_symmetry.space_group_name_H-M   'P 1'
#
loop_
_entity.id
_entity.type
_entity.pdbx_description
1 polymer ?
#
loop_
_entity_poly.entity_id
_entity_poly.type
_entity_poly.pdbx_seq_one_letter_code
_entity_poly.pdbx_strand_id
1 'polypeptide(L)'
;PATTTNNPRSLTLTSAEPSWVTVETAAGKIVYEGLFNGSRRFPIGNGLKVRAGRPDLVRASLDAGAGKPLGTIDQINWVSFGAAAPAPQP
;
A
#
# COMPACT_ATOMS: atom_id res chain seq x y z
N PRO A 1 -7.64 13.90 28.54
CA PRO A 1 -7.81 12.50 28.12
C PRO A 1 -8.60 12.41 26.80
N ALA A 2 -7.89 12.34 25.68
CA ALA A 2 -8.47 11.97 24.40
C ALA A 2 -7.81 10.67 23.98
N THR A 3 -8.56 9.58 24.03
CA THR A 3 -8.16 8.29 23.51
C THR A 3 -7.84 8.45 22.03
N THR A 4 -6.55 8.42 21.69
CA THR A 4 -6.07 8.43 20.32
C THR A 4 -6.53 7.14 19.64
N THR A 5 -7.70 7.16 19.03
CA THR A 5 -8.07 6.15 18.05
C THR A 5 -7.17 6.35 16.84
N ASN A 6 -5.94 5.82 16.94
CA ASN A 6 -5.04 5.56 15.83
C ASN A 6 -5.80 4.65 14.88
N ASN A 7 -6.56 5.22 13.94
CA ASN A 7 -7.24 4.44 12.94
C ASN A 7 -6.14 3.76 12.09
N PRO A 8 -6.05 2.42 12.08
CA PRO A 8 -4.95 1.74 11.42
C PRO A 8 -5.10 1.95 9.91
N ARG A 9 -4.33 2.89 9.36
CA ARG A 9 -4.30 3.12 7.91
C ARG A 9 -3.96 1.80 7.23
N SER A 10 -4.90 1.33 6.41
CA SER A 10 -4.83 0.01 5.80
C SER A 10 -4.73 0.13 4.29
N LEU A 11 -3.65 -0.41 3.71
CA LEU A 11 -3.46 -0.46 2.28
C LEU A 11 -4.22 -1.67 1.72
N THR A 12 -5.22 -1.44 0.89
CA THR A 12 -5.89 -2.51 0.15
C THR A 12 -5.25 -2.61 -1.23
N LEU A 13 -4.54 -3.71 -1.46
CA LEU A 13 -3.99 -4.08 -2.76
C LEU A 13 -4.97 -5.00 -3.47
N THR A 14 -5.30 -4.68 -4.72
CA THR A 14 -6.16 -5.48 -5.58
C THR A 14 -5.44 -5.72 -6.90
N SER A 15 -5.28 -6.98 -7.29
CA SER A 15 -4.70 -7.37 -8.56
C SER A 15 -5.76 -7.99 -9.45
N ALA A 16 -5.89 -7.47 -10.67
CA ALA A 16 -6.84 -7.98 -11.66
C ALA A 16 -6.43 -9.36 -12.19
N GLU A 17 -5.13 -9.63 -12.29
CA GLU A 17 -4.55 -10.88 -12.76
C GLU A 17 -3.49 -11.39 -11.77
N PRO A 18 -3.01 -12.64 -11.88
CA PRO A 18 -1.91 -13.14 -11.06
C PRO A 18 -0.64 -12.35 -11.35
N SER A 19 -0.19 -11.52 -10.42
CA SER A 19 0.99 -10.67 -10.59
C SER A 19 1.93 -10.80 -9.41
N TRP A 20 3.24 -10.71 -9.65
CA TRP A 20 4.21 -10.73 -8.56
C TRP A 20 4.15 -9.40 -7.79
N VAL A 21 3.99 -9.47 -6.46
CA VAL A 21 3.96 -8.30 -5.57
C VAL A 21 4.91 -8.53 -4.40
N THR A 22 5.77 -7.54 -4.16
CA THR A 22 6.62 -7.42 -2.99
C THR A 22 6.14 -6.23 -2.16
N VAL A 23 5.82 -6.48 -0.90
CA VAL A 23 5.50 -5.47 0.12
C VAL A 23 6.62 -5.49 1.14
N GLU A 24 7.22 -4.33 1.35
CA GLU A 24 8.29 -4.09 2.29
C GLU A 24 7.83 -3.01 3.27
N THR A 25 8.27 -3.08 4.52
CA THR A 25 8.13 -1.97 5.46
C THR A 25 9.02 -0.80 5.05
N ALA A 26 8.71 0.41 5.51
CA ALA A 26 9.61 1.56 5.34
C ALA A 26 11.05 1.30 5.85
N ALA A 27 11.21 0.35 6.79
CA ALA A 27 12.48 -0.06 7.37
C ALA A 27 13.29 -1.05 6.51
N GLY A 28 12.80 -1.48 5.33
CA GLY A 28 13.54 -2.44 4.48
C GLY A 28 13.18 -3.92 4.71
N LYS A 29 12.23 -4.22 5.61
CA LYS A 29 11.81 -5.60 5.88
C LYS A 29 10.70 -6.03 4.95
N ILE A 30 10.93 -7.07 4.13
CA ILE A 30 9.89 -7.70 3.32
C ILE A 30 8.86 -8.37 4.24
N VAL A 31 7.60 -7.94 4.11
CA VAL A 31 6.46 -8.51 4.84
C VAL A 31 5.61 -9.42 3.96
N TYR A 32 5.71 -9.26 2.64
CA TYR A 32 5.06 -10.12 1.67
C TYR A 32 5.85 -10.10 0.37
N GLU A 33 6.08 -11.26 -0.23
CA GLU A 33 6.67 -11.37 -1.55
C GLU A 33 6.13 -12.65 -2.21
N GLY A 34 5.56 -12.49 -3.39
CA GLY A 34 5.08 -13.63 -4.16
C GLY A 34 4.02 -13.29 -5.18
N LEU A 35 3.47 -14.35 -5.77
CA LEU A 35 2.37 -14.25 -6.71
C LEU A 35 1.09 -13.83 -5.97
N PHE A 36 0.58 -12.66 -6.33
CA PHE A 36 -0.57 -12.03 -5.72
C PHE A 36 -1.74 -12.04 -6.71
N ASN A 37 -2.89 -12.53 -6.27
CA ASN A 37 -4.11 -12.58 -7.06
C ASN A 37 -5.32 -12.25 -6.18
N GLY A 38 -6.23 -11.43 -6.69
CA GLY A 38 -7.39 -10.94 -5.94
C GLY A 38 -7.07 -9.71 -5.10
N SER A 39 -7.72 -9.57 -3.94
CA SER A 39 -7.60 -8.39 -3.06
C SER A 39 -7.13 -8.76 -1.66
N ARG A 40 -6.23 -7.94 -1.09
CA ARG A 40 -5.66 -8.14 0.25
C ARG A 40 -5.38 -6.80 0.90
N ARG A 41 -5.64 -6.76 2.20
CA ARG A 41 -5.42 -5.58 3.04
C ARG A 41 -4.16 -5.76 3.87
N PHE A 42 -3.30 -4.75 3.86
CA PHE A 42 -2.03 -4.69 4.56
C PHE A 42 -2.04 -3.50 5.52
N PRO A 43 -1.68 -3.69 6.81
CA PRO A 43 -1.58 -2.59 7.75
C PRO A 43 -0.35 -1.74 7.43
N ILE A 44 -0.53 -0.44 7.19
CA ILE A 44 0.60 0.45 6.83
C ILE A 44 1.49 0.74 8.03
N GLY A 45 0.89 0.84 9.22
CA GLY A 45 1.61 1.15 10.46
C GLY A 45 2.46 2.41 10.31
N ASN A 46 3.78 2.23 10.21
CA ASN A 46 4.77 3.29 10.10
C ASN A 46 5.18 3.64 8.64
N GLY A 47 4.64 2.92 7.66
CA GLY A 47 4.92 3.09 6.24
C GLY A 47 5.21 1.77 5.55
N LEU A 48 4.70 1.63 4.33
CA LEU A 48 4.95 0.47 3.47
C LEU A 48 5.46 0.93 2.10
N LYS A 49 6.33 0.12 1.54
CA LYS A 49 6.79 0.20 0.16
C LYS A 49 6.22 -0.99 -0.58
N VAL A 50 5.56 -0.74 -1.69
CA VAL A 50 5.01 -1.81 -2.53
C VAL A 50 5.67 -1.74 -3.89
N ARG A 51 6.05 -2.91 -4.40
CA ARG A 51 6.59 -3.11 -5.73
C ARG A 51 5.80 -4.24 -6.39
N ALA A 52 5.27 -3.98 -7.57
CA ALA A 52 4.61 -5.00 -8.37
C ALA A 52 5.41 -5.20 -9.67
N GLY A 53 5.49 -6.44 -10.15
CA GLY A 53 6.02 -6.72 -11.49
C GLY A 53 5.14 -6.13 -12.59
N ARG A 54 3.83 -6.01 -12.34
CA ARG A 54 2.84 -5.35 -13.20
C ARG A 54 2.05 -4.29 -12.41
N PRO A 55 2.62 -3.09 -12.21
CA PRO A 55 1.99 -2.03 -11.42
C PRO A 55 0.71 -1.46 -12.05
N ASP A 56 0.45 -1.71 -13.33
CA ASP A 56 -0.82 -1.38 -14.00
C ASP A 56 -1.97 -2.29 -13.57
N LEU A 57 -1.67 -3.58 -13.35
CA LEU A 57 -2.66 -4.59 -12.95
C LEU A 57 -2.97 -4.56 -11.46
N VAL A 58 -2.11 -3.89 -10.69
CA VAL A 58 -2.20 -3.81 -9.23
C VAL A 58 -2.66 -2.42 -8.82
N ARG A 59 -3.82 -2.36 -8.18
CA ARG A 59 -4.43 -1.15 -7.63
C ARG A 59 -4.21 -1.12 -6.12
N ALA A 60 -3.69 -0.02 -5.62
CA ALA A 60 -3.47 0.22 -4.21
C ALA A 60 -4.43 1.31 -3.71
N SER A 61 -5.19 1.00 -2.67
CA SER A 61 -6.15 1.91 -2.04
C SER A 61 -5.75 2.14 -0.59
N LEU A 62 -5.59 3.40 -0.21
CA LEU A 62 -5.37 3.78 1.18
C LEU A 62 -6.71 3.88 1.89
N ASP A 63 -6.94 3.05 2.91
CA ASP A 63 -8.19 2.97 3.67
C ASP A 63 -9.41 2.71 2.75
N ALA A 64 -10.46 3.53 2.90
CA ALA A 64 -11.63 3.56 2.02
C ALA A 64 -11.49 4.59 0.89
N GLY A 65 -10.27 5.10 0.65
CA GLY A 65 -9.99 6.07 -0.40
C GLY A 65 -10.01 5.45 -1.81
N ALA A 66 -10.12 6.30 -2.82
CA ALA A 66 -10.10 5.88 -4.21
C ALA A 66 -8.78 5.15 -4.55
N GLY A 67 -8.89 3.89 -4.96
CA GLY A 67 -7.75 3.05 -5.34
C GLY A 67 -7.01 3.61 -6.54
N LYS A 68 -5.75 3.95 -6.34
CA LYS A 68 -4.85 4.39 -7.40
C LYS A 68 -4.02 3.20 -7.90
N PRO A 69 -3.78 3.06 -9.21
CA PRO A 69 -2.79 2.10 -9.68
C PRO A 69 -1.46 2.36 -8.97
N LEU A 70 -0.70 1.30 -8.63
CA LEU A 70 0.59 1.46 -7.95
C LEU A 70 1.53 2.36 -8.76
N GLY A 71 1.48 2.25 -10.08
CA GLY A 71 2.20 3.10 -11.00
C GLY A 71 1.86 2.72 -12.43
N THR A 72 2.52 3.38 -13.37
CA THR A 72 2.44 3.04 -14.79
C THR A 72 3.37 1.85 -15.09
N ILE A 73 3.05 1.00 -16.08
CA ILE A 73 3.88 -0.15 -16.53
C ILE A 73 5.36 0.19 -16.72
N ASP A 74 5.65 1.43 -17.11
CA ASP A 74 7.01 1.90 -17.42
C ASP A 74 7.90 2.15 -16.18
N GLN A 75 7.31 2.17 -14.98
CA GLN A 75 8.04 2.44 -13.74
C GLN A 75 7.94 1.26 -12.78
N ILE A 76 8.88 0.31 -12.89
CA ILE A 76 9.17 -0.64 -11.79
C ILE A 76 9.92 0.14 -10.68
N ASN A 77 9.19 1.01 -9.98
CA ASN A 77 9.70 1.79 -8.87
C ASN A 77 8.98 1.41 -7.57
N TRP A 78 9.68 1.58 -6.45
CA TRP A 78 9.08 1.41 -5.13
C TRP A 78 8.10 2.53 -4.85
N VAL A 79 6.84 2.17 -4.60
CA VAL A 79 5.80 3.14 -4.26
C VAL A 79 5.72 3.20 -2.74
N SER A 80 6.08 4.36 -2.18
CA SER A 80 6.11 4.57 -0.74
C SER A 80 4.77 5.15 -0.27
N PHE A 81 4.13 4.46 0.66
CA PHE A 81 2.90 4.90 1.31
C PHE A 81 3.23 5.37 2.72
N GLY A 82 3.18 6.68 2.93
CA GLY A 82 3.31 7.29 4.25
C GLY A 82 1.95 7.48 4.91
N ALA A 83 1.90 7.32 6.24
CA ALA A 83 0.78 7.83 7.02
C ALA A 83 0.85 9.37 6.98
N ALA A 84 -0.02 10.02 6.20
CA ALA A 84 -0.08 11.48 6.17
C ALA A 84 -0.22 12.03 7.59
N ALA A 85 0.65 12.96 7.98
CA ALA A 85 0.57 13.66 9.25
C ALA A 85 -0.86 14.23 9.44
N PRO A 86 -1.39 14.26 10.67
CA PRO A 86 -2.69 14.87 10.91
C PRO A 86 -2.64 16.30 10.40
N ALA A 87 -3.56 16.68 9.53
CA ALA A 87 -3.70 18.08 9.13
C ALA A 87 -3.95 18.91 10.41
N PRO A 88 -3.32 20.08 10.58
CA PRO A 88 -3.67 20.98 11.66
C PRO A 88 -5.12 21.42 11.45
N GLN A 89 -6.01 20.99 12.33
CA GLN A 89 -7.40 21.47 12.34
C GLN A 89 -7.44 22.83 13.06
N PRO A 90 -8.06 23.88 12.48
CA PRO A 90 -8.22 25.19 13.12
C PRO A 90 -9.21 25.16 14.29
#